data_AF-A0A9E4C1K6-F1
#
_entry.id   AF-A0A9E4C1K6-F1
#
_cell.length_a   1.000
_cell.length_b   1.000
_cell.length_c   1.000
_cell.angle_alpha   90.00
_cell.angle_beta   90.00
_cell.angle_gamma   90.00
#
_symmetry.space_group_name_H-M   'P 1'
#
loop_
_entity.id
_entity.type
_entity.pdbx_description
1 polymer ?
#
loop_
_entity_poly.entity_id
_entity_poly.type
_entity_poly.pdbx_seq_one_letter_code
_entity_poly.pdbx_strand_id
1 'polypeptide(L)' 'MFASNYPVDKLRGISIGYLYAKFLEWSADFSDDERRALFHDSALSAYGPLAQ' A
#
# COMPACT_ATOMS: atom_id res chain seq x y z
N MET A 1 3.79 2.66 -2.99
CA MET A 1 2.34 2.39 -3.06
C MET A 1 2.09 0.99 -2.54
N PHE A 2 1.18 0.81 -1.58
CA PHE A 2 0.78 -0.52 -1.11
C PHE A 2 0.00 -1.27 -2.20
N ALA A 3 0.30 -2.56 -2.38
CA ALA A 3 -0.42 -3.46 -3.27
C ALA A 3 -0.46 -4.88 -2.67
N SER A 4 -1.62 -5.54 -2.74
CA SER A 4 -1.81 -6.87 -2.15
C SER A 4 -1.58 -8.04 -3.10
N ASN A 5 -1.47 -7.76 -4.40
CA ASN A 5 -1.40 -8.76 -5.46
C ASN A 5 -2.49 -9.86 -5.36
N TYR A 6 -3.66 -9.51 -4.79
CA TYR A 6 -4.74 -10.46 -4.58
C TYR A 6 -5.34 -10.92 -5.93
N PRO A 7 -5.61 -12.23 -6.13
CA PRO A 7 -5.54 -13.33 -5.16
C PRO A 7 -4.23 -14.13 -5.15
N VAL A 8 -3.21 -13.74 -5.92
CA VAL A 8 -1.98 -14.53 -6.11
C VAL A 8 -1.27 -14.79 -4.77
N ASP A 9 -1.09 -13.77 -3.94
CA ASP A 9 -0.41 -13.91 -2.65
C ASP A 9 -1.20 -14.80 -1.67
N LYS A 10 -2.54 -14.70 -1.70
CA LYS A 10 -3.42 -15.60 -0.95
C LYS A 10 -3.23 -17.06 -1.37
N LEU A 11 -3.10 -17.33 -2.67
CA LEU A 11 -2.84 -18.69 -3.18
C LEU A 11 -1.46 -19.22 -2.77
N ARG A 12 -0.54 -18.34 -2.34
CA ARG A 12 0.77 -18.68 -1.78
C ARG A 12 0.78 -18.75 -0.25
N GLY A 13 -0.39 -18.67 0.39
CA GLY A 13 -0.53 -18.73 1.84
C GLY A 13 -0.26 -17.40 2.56
N ILE A 14 -0.11 -16.30 1.82
CA ILE A 14 0.10 -14.97 2.40
C ILE A 14 -1.26 -14.29 2.54
N SER A 15 -1.68 -14.01 3.78
CA SER A 15 -2.93 -13.31 4.02
C SER A 15 -2.78 -11.81 3.74
N ILE A 16 -3.87 -11.15 3.31
CA ILE A 16 -3.89 -9.68 3.14
C ILE A 16 -3.51 -8.99 4.46
N GLY A 17 -4.02 -9.48 5.59
CA GLY A 17 -3.71 -8.93 6.91
C GLY A 17 -2.22 -9.03 7.25
N TYR A 18 -1.57 -10.16 6.94
CA TYR A 18 -0.14 -10.32 7.14
C TYR A 18 0.67 -9.35 6.26
N LEU A 19 0.33 -9.25 4.97
CA LEU A 19 1.02 -8.34 4.06
C LEU A 19 0.85 -6.88 4.46
N TYR A 20 -0.36 -6.48 4.86
CA TYR A 20 -0.64 -5.14 5.38
C TYR A 20 0.17 -4.84 6.65
N ALA A 21 0.23 -5.77 7.60
CA ALA A 21 1.04 -5.63 8.81
C ALA A 21 2.53 -5.46 8.49
N LYS A 22 3.06 -6.18 7.48
CA LYS A 22 4.44 -5.99 7.02
C LYS A 22 4.71 -4.59 6.48
N PHE A 23 3.78 -4.02 5.72
CA PHE A 23 3.93 -2.64 5.26
C PHE A 23 3.86 -1.62 6.40
N LEU A 24 3.03 -1.85 7.44
CA LEU A 24 3.03 -1.01 8.63
C LEU A 24 4.37 -1.08 9.40
N GLU A 25 4.93 -2.29 9.53
CA GLU A 25 6.25 -2.54 10.15
C GLU A 25 7.37 -1.85 9.36
N TRP A 26 7.41 -2.02 8.04
CA TRP A 26 8.45 -1.44 7.18
C TRP A 26 8.37 0.08 7.06
N SER A 27 7.20 0.67 7.32
CA SER A 27 6.98 2.12 7.32
C SER A 27 6.85 2.66 8.75
N ALA A 28 7.42 1.98 9.75
CA ALA A 28 7.36 2.42 11.14
C ALA A 28 7.98 3.81 11.36
N ASP A 29 9.09 4.08 10.70
CA ASP A 29 9.88 5.31 10.86
C ASP A 29 9.52 6.41 9.85
N PHE A 30 8.52 6.18 9.00
CA PHE A 30 8.04 7.17 8.05
C PHE A 30 7.27 8.27 8.77
N SER A 31 7.43 9.50 8.29
CA SER A 31 6.54 10.60 8.65
C SER A 31 5.10 10.31 8.21
N ASP A 32 4.15 11.05 8.77
CA ASP A 32 2.72 10.89 8.42
C ASP A 32 2.47 11.14 6.92
N ASP A 33 3.20 12.09 6.32
CA ASP A 33 3.09 12.39 4.90
C ASP A 33 3.67 11.26 4.02
N GLU A 34 4.79 10.66 4.42
CA GLU A 34 5.36 9.51 3.71
C GLU A 34 4.45 8.27 3.82
N ARG A 35 3.82 8.04 4.98
CA ARG A 35 2.81 6.99 5.14
C ARG A 35 1.59 7.25 4.27
N ARG A 36 1.09 8.48 4.25
CA ARG A 36 -0.03 8.89 3.37
C ARG A 36 0.33 8.67 1.91
N ALA A 37 1.55 9.02 1.49
CA ALA A 37 2.04 8.76 0.15
C ALA A 37 2.10 7.26 -0.17
N LEU A 38 2.58 6.42 0.76
CA LEU A 38 2.68 4.97 0.59
C LEU A 38 1.29 4.31 0.41
N PHE A 39 0.29 4.73 1.18
CA PHE A 39 -1.02 4.10 1.20
C PHE A 39 -2.10 4.80 0.37
N HIS A 40 -1.85 6.01 -0.15
CA HIS A 40 -2.85 6.79 -0.88
C HIS A 40 -2.24 7.69 -1.97
N ASP A 41 -1.48 8.74 -1.61
CA ASP A 41 -1.24 9.86 -2.55
C ASP A 41 -0.45 9.46 -3.79
N SER A 42 0.48 8.50 -3.67
CA SER A 42 1.21 8.00 -4.84
C SER A 42 0.28 7.32 -5.84
N ALA A 43 -0.76 6.60 -5.36
CA ALA A 43 -1.75 5.96 -6.22
C ALA A 43 -2.62 6.99 -6.92
N LEU A 44 -3.08 7.99 -6.17
CA LEU A 44 -3.89 9.07 -6.69
C LEU A 44 -3.12 9.91 -7.71
N SER A 45 -1.84 10.19 -7.47
CA SER A 45 -1.02 10.93 -8.43
C SER A 45 -0.78 10.15 -9.73
N ALA A 46 -0.66 8.82 -9.67
CA ALA A 46 -0.36 8.01 -10.85
C ALA A 46 -1.62 7.62 -11.65
N TYR A 47 -2.73 7.39 -10.95
CA TYR A 47 -3.94 6.77 -11.52
C TYR A 47 -5.22 7.55 -11.22
N GLY A 48 -5.14 8.62 -10.44
CA GLY A 48 -6.29 9.43 -10.06
C GLY A 48 -6.93 10.13 -11.26
N PRO A 49 -8.15 10.68 -11.06
CA PRO A 49 -8.81 11.45 -12.10
C PRO A 49 -7.90 12.60 -12.54
N LEU A 50 -7.84 12.83 -13.86
CA LEU A 50 -7.22 14.03 -14.40
C LEU A 50 -7.89 15.24 -13.75
N ALA A 51 -7.08 16.17 -13.23
CA ALA A 51 -7.60 17.45 -12.77
C ALA A 51 -8.36 18.11 -13.93
N GLN A 52 -9.64 18.46 -13.69
CA GLN A 52 -10.44 19.22 -14.65
C GLN A 52 -9.91 20.63 -14.80
#